data_AF-B8HKI0-F1
#
_entry.id   AF-B8HKI0-F1
#
_cell.length_a   1.000
_cell.length_b   1.000
_cell.length_c   1.000
_cell.angle_alpha   90.00
_cell.angle_beta   90.00
_cell.angle_gamma   90.00
#
_symmetry.space_group_name_H-M   'P 1'
#
loop_
_entity.id
_entity.type
_entity.pdbx_description
1 polymer ?
#
loop_
_entity_poly.entity_id
_entity_poly.type
_entity_poly.pdbx_seq_one_letter_code
_entity_poly.pdbx_strand_id
1 'polypeptide(L)' 'MAFRGTSTTPRYRFLHGPEIDQLLAEELNGDLRWLLSDYQGTIRDVINSAGTIRNHLR' A
#
# COMPACT_ATOMS: atom_id res chain seq x y z
N MET A 1 27.60 -15.55 -18.10
CA MET A 1 26.21 -15.20 -18.46
C MET A 1 25.77 -14.08 -17.52
N ALA A 2 25.36 -12.91 -18.01
CA ALA A 2 24.96 -11.79 -17.15
C ALA A 2 23.45 -11.55 -17.27
N PHE A 3 22.72 -11.66 -16.16
CA PHE A 3 21.31 -11.32 -16.10
C PHE A 3 21.18 -9.78 -16.18
N ARG A 4 20.70 -9.27 -17.32
CA ARG A 4 20.28 -7.88 -17.46
C ARG A 4 18.76 -7.86 -17.32
N GLY A 5 18.27 -7.79 -16.09
CA GLY A 5 16.85 -7.63 -15.84
C GLY A 5 16.38 -6.30 -16.40
N THR A 6 15.64 -6.31 -17.52
CA THR A 6 14.84 -5.16 -17.92
C THR A 6 13.76 -5.00 -16.86
N SER A 7 13.86 -3.95 -16.03
CA SER A 7 12.88 -3.69 -14.98
C SER A 7 11.53 -3.38 -15.61
N THR A 8 10.62 -4.35 -15.54
CA THR A 8 9.19 -4.06 -15.66
C THR A 8 8.75 -3.46 -14.34
N THR A 9 7.95 -2.39 -14.40
CA THR A 9 7.32 -1.84 -13.21
C THR A 9 6.52 -2.96 -12.54
N PRO A 10 6.74 -3.28 -11.24
CA PRO A 10 5.97 -4.29 -10.55
C PRO A 10 4.47 -3.98 -10.64
N ARG A 11 3.68 -4.97 -11.03
CA ARG A 11 2.22 -4.80 -11.17
C ARG A 11 1.55 -4.56 -9.82
N TYR A 12 2.02 -5.26 -8.78
CA TYR A 12 1.55 -5.14 -7.41
C TYR A 12 2.75 -4.96 -6.48
N ARG A 13 2.66 -3.99 -5.56
CA ARG A 13 3.58 -3.84 -4.44
C ARG A 13 2.78 -3.74 -3.15
N PHE A 14 3.27 -4.37 -2.11
CA PHE A 14 2.67 -4.34 -0.78
C PHE A 14 3.73 -3.92 0.22
N LEU A 15 3.35 -3.05 1.15
CA LEU A 15 4.18 -2.68 2.30
C LEU A 15 3.53 -3.28 3.55
N HIS A 16 4.23 -4.21 4.17
CA HIS A 16 3.80 -4.83 5.41
C HIS A 16 4.40 -4.12 6.62
N GLY A 17 3.65 -4.09 7.73
CA GLY A 17 4.10 -3.59 9.00
C GLY A 17 4.64 -4.70 9.92
N PRO A 18 5.05 -4.36 11.16
CA PRO A 18 5.55 -5.32 12.14
C PRO A 18 4.48 -6.25 12.72
N GLU A 19 3.20 -5.86 12.70
CA GLU A 19 2.10 -6.68 13.24
C GLU A 19 1.69 -7.79 12.25
N ILE A 20 1.10 -8.87 12.77
CA ILE A 20 0.64 -10.00 11.94
C ILE A 20 -0.39 -9.50 10.93
N ASP A 21 -0.19 -9.88 9.66
CA ASP A 21 -1.05 -9.54 8.53
C ASP A 21 -1.30 -8.03 8.35
N GLN A 22 -0.43 -7.17 8.90
CA GLN A 22 -0.56 -5.73 8.79
C GLN A 22 -0.13 -5.25 7.41
N LEU A 23 -1.08 -4.71 6.64
CA LEU A 23 -0.83 -4.05 5.37
C LEU A 23 -0.89 -2.52 5.55
N LEU A 24 0.24 -1.84 5.33
CA LEU A 24 0.38 -0.39 5.47
C LEU A 24 0.16 0.35 4.15
N ALA A 25 0.57 -0.26 3.03
CA ALA A 25 0.34 0.30 1.71
C ALA A 25 0.17 -0.79 0.66
N GLU A 26 -0.63 -0.50 -0.36
CA GLU A 26 -0.67 -1.25 -1.60
C GLU A 26 -0.43 -0.31 -2.78
N GLU A 27 0.23 -0.83 -3.80
CA GLU A 27 0.35 -0.16 -5.09
C GLU A 27 -0.01 -1.12 -6.21
N LEU A 28 -0.95 -0.70 -7.05
CA LEU A 28 -1.34 -1.42 -8.26
C LEU A 28 -1.10 -0.53 -9.48
N ASN A 29 -0.19 -0.94 -10.37
CA ASN A 29 0.13 -0.20 -11.60
C ASN A 29 0.46 1.30 -11.34
N GLY A 30 1.17 1.60 -10.26
CA GLY A 30 1.51 2.98 -9.86
C GLY A 30 0.44 3.71 -9.03
N ASP A 31 -0.73 3.10 -8.80
CA ASP A 31 -1.75 3.65 -7.91
C ASP A 31 -1.44 3.31 -6.45
N LEU A 32 -0.72 4.20 -5.75
CA LEU A 32 -0.34 4.03 -4.34
C LEU A 32 -1.49 4.43 -3.41
N ARG A 33 -1.79 3.54 -2.46
CA ARG A 33 -2.78 3.72 -1.40
C ARG A 33 -2.15 3.42 -0.05
N TRP A 34 -2.34 4.31 0.91
CA TRP A 34 -1.97 4.10 2.30
C TRP A 34 -3.21 3.70 3.10
N LEU A 35 -3.11 2.63 3.88
CA LEU A 35 -4.19 2.11 4.72
C LEU A 35 -3.94 2.57 6.16
N LEU A 36 -4.75 3.50 6.64
CA LEU A 36 -4.60 4.08 7.98
C LEU A 36 -5.47 3.31 8.97
N SER A 37 -4.82 2.50 9.80
CA SER A 37 -5.48 1.73 10.84
C SER A 37 -5.70 2.54 12.11
N ASP A 38 -6.76 2.22 12.85
CA ASP A 38 -6.91 2.68 14.23
C ASP A 38 -6.12 1.82 15.22
N TYR A 39 -6.28 2.09 16.51
CA TYR A 39 -5.59 1.38 17.59
C TYR A 39 -5.97 -0.10 17.70
N GLN A 40 -7.06 -0.54 17.04
CA GLN A 40 -7.49 -1.93 17.01
C GLN A 40 -7.06 -2.65 15.73
N GLY A 41 -6.30 -1.97 14.84
CA GLY A 41 -5.85 -2.53 13.57
C GLY A 41 -6.90 -2.50 12.46
N THR A 42 -8.07 -1.88 12.69
CA THR A 42 -9.09 -1.71 11.64
C THR A 42 -8.72 -0.54 10.74
N ILE A 43 -8.76 -0.73 9.42
CA ILE A 43 -8.51 0.36 8.45
C ILE A 43 -9.70 1.33 8.49
N ARG A 44 -9.47 2.56 8.96
CA ARG A 44 -10.49 3.63 8.97
C ARG A 44 -10.47 4.47 7.73
N ASP A 45 -9.27 4.74 7.21
CA ASP A 45 -9.07 5.62 6.08
C ASP A 45 -8.14 4.99 5.05
N VAL A 46 -8.42 5.29 3.79
CA VAL A 46 -7.51 5.03 2.67
C VAL A 46 -7.18 6.36 2.02
N ILE A 47 -5.90 6.71 1.97
CA ILE A 47 -5.42 7.96 1.38
C ILE A 47 -4.53 7.71 0.16
N ASN A 48 -4.48 8.68 -0.76
CA ASN A 48 -3.54 8.66 -1.87
C ASN A 48 -2.15 9.21 -1.48
N SER A 49 -1.21 9.20 -2.41
CA SER A 49 0.13 9.76 -2.23
C SER A 49 0.18 11.26 -1.92
N ALA A 50 -0.90 12.00 -2.21
CA ALA A 50 -1.04 13.42 -1.89
C ALA A 50 -1.73 13.68 -0.54
N GLY A 51 -2.03 12.64 0.25
CA GLY A 51 -2.72 12.76 1.53
C GLY A 51 -4.23 12.99 1.43
N THR A 52 -4.82 12.86 0.24
CA THR A 52 -6.27 13.00 0.03
C THR A 52 -6.98 11.70 0.40
N ILE A 53 -8.07 11.81 1.17
CA ILE A 53 -8.94 10.69 1.52
C ILE A 53 -9.65 10.16 0.26
N ARG A 54 -9.51 8.86 0.01
CA ARG A 54 -10.22 8.11 -1.03
C ARG A 54 -11.38 7.30 -0.48
N ASN A 55 -11.24 6.78 0.74
CA ASN A 55 -12.29 6.07 1.45
C ASN A 55 -12.16 6.35 2.95
N HIS A 56 -13.30 6.47 3.63
CA HIS A 56 -13.41 6.71 5.06
C HIS A 56 -14.59 5.92 5.63
N LEU A 57 -14.32 5.08 6.63
CA LEU A 57 -15.35 4.38 7.38
C LEU A 57 -15.80 5.24 8.58
N ARG A 58 -17.12 5.35 8.76
CA ARG A 58 -17.75 6.07 9.88
C ARG A 58 -18.17 5.12 10.99
#